data_AF-M3HDX5-F1
#
_entry.id   AF-M3HDX5-F1
#
_cell.length_a   1.000
_cell.length_b   1.000
_cell.length_c   1.000
_cell.angle_alpha   90.00
_cell.angle_beta   90.00
_cell.angle_gamma   90.00
#
_symmetry.space_group_name_H-M   'P 1'
#
loop_
_entity.id
_entity.type
_entity.pdbx_description
1 polymer ?
#
loop_
_entity_poly.entity_id
_entity_poly.type
_entity_poly.pdbx_seq_one_letter_code
_entity_poly.pdbx_strand_id
1 'polypeptide(L)'
;MNPKKVLEVSKILLDLGAYEISLGETIGTGVPTEVEKLLEVLLKEIPANKLAGHFHDTYGMAIANVEKAYSMGLRSFDSSAGGLGGCPYAKGAAGNLATDDLVYFLEKSGISTGIDPNLLWEASLFMEKSLSRELQSRTFLATKKKRES
;
A
#
# COMPACT_ATOMS: atom_id res chain seq x y z
N MET A 1 -14.26 6.42 -9.57
CA MET A 1 -13.57 7.63 -9.08
C MET A 1 -13.54 8.69 -10.19
N ASN A 2 -13.61 10.00 -9.89
CA ASN A 2 -13.46 11.06 -10.90
C ASN A 2 -12.05 11.67 -10.80
N PRO A 3 -11.12 11.37 -11.72
CA PRO A 3 -9.73 11.85 -11.66
C PRO A 3 -9.59 13.37 -11.59
N LYS A 4 -10.47 14.13 -12.25
CA LYS A 4 -10.43 15.59 -12.22
C LYS A 4 -10.67 16.15 -10.83
N LYS A 5 -11.58 15.53 -10.07
CA LYS A 5 -11.87 15.96 -8.70
C LYS A 5 -10.73 15.64 -7.75
N VAL A 6 -10.07 14.49 -7.95
CA VAL A 6 -8.86 14.14 -7.20
C VAL A 6 -7.76 15.17 -7.47
N LEU A 7 -7.50 15.49 -8.74
CA LEU A 7 -6.53 16.52 -9.12
C LEU A 7 -6.83 17.89 -8.45
N GLU A 8 -8.08 18.34 -8.50
CA GLU A 8 -8.51 19.60 -7.87
C GLU A 8 -8.15 19.63 -6.38
N VAL A 9 -8.54 18.59 -5.64
CA VAL A 9 -8.27 18.50 -4.19
C VAL A 9 -6.78 18.36 -3.92
N SER A 10 -6.05 17.56 -4.69
CA SER A 10 -4.60 17.41 -4.54
C SER A 10 -3.87 18.74 -4.73
N LYS A 11 -4.26 19.55 -5.72
CA LYS A 11 -3.67 20.89 -5.92
C LYS A 11 -3.95 21.81 -4.73
N ILE A 12 -5.20 21.84 -4.24
CA ILE A 12 -5.55 22.63 -3.05
C ILE A 12 -4.68 22.23 -1.86
N LEU A 13 -4.52 20.94 -1.59
CA LEU A 13 -3.72 20.46 -0.46
C LEU A 13 -2.24 20.81 -0.60
N LEU A 14 -1.68 20.72 -1.81
CA LEU A 14 -0.32 21.14 -2.11
C LEU A 14 -0.13 22.66 -1.96
N ASP A 15 -1.10 23.47 -2.43
CA ASP A 15 -1.10 24.93 -2.30
C ASP A 15 -1.20 25.37 -0.83
N LEU A 16 -1.87 24.58 0.02
CA LEU A 16 -1.93 24.76 1.47
C LEU A 16 -0.65 24.30 2.20
N GLY A 17 0.34 23.78 1.48
CA GLY A 17 1.66 23.47 2.02
C GLY A 17 1.94 21.98 2.29
N ALA A 18 1.06 21.06 1.86
CA ALA A 18 1.39 19.65 1.88
C ALA A 18 2.63 19.38 0.99
N TYR A 19 3.59 18.60 1.49
CA TYR A 19 4.79 18.25 0.73
C TYR A 19 4.53 17.08 -0.25
N GLU A 20 3.60 16.19 0.09
CA GLU A 20 3.20 15.00 -0.65
C GLU A 20 1.71 14.71 -0.43
N ILE A 21 1.04 14.14 -1.43
CA ILE A 21 -0.36 13.71 -1.36
C ILE A 21 -0.42 12.19 -1.50
N SER A 22 -0.93 11.51 -0.48
CA SER A 22 -1.23 10.07 -0.55
C SER A 22 -2.61 9.83 -1.17
N LEU A 23 -2.61 9.11 -2.30
CA LEU A 23 -3.80 8.75 -3.07
C LEU A 23 -4.43 7.50 -2.46
N GLY A 24 -5.41 7.71 -1.59
CA GLY A 24 -6.12 6.65 -0.88
C GLY A 24 -7.18 5.94 -1.72
N GLU A 25 -7.09 4.61 -1.76
CA GLU A 25 -8.13 3.71 -2.24
C GLU A 25 -8.81 3.03 -1.04
N THR A 26 -9.95 3.58 -0.64
CA THR A 26 -10.57 3.28 0.67
C THR A 26 -11.23 1.90 0.74
N ILE A 27 -11.69 1.33 -0.38
CA ILE A 27 -12.56 0.16 -0.39
C ILE A 27 -11.78 -1.12 -0.72
N GLY A 28 -10.64 -1.03 -1.39
CA GLY A 28 -9.86 -2.17 -1.87
C GLY A 28 -10.29 -2.69 -3.24
N THR A 29 -11.13 -1.96 -3.98
CA THR A 29 -11.72 -2.41 -5.26
C THR A 29 -10.98 -1.89 -6.49
N GLY A 30 -10.04 -0.95 -6.28
CA GLY A 30 -9.31 -0.35 -7.39
C GLY A 30 -8.49 -1.38 -8.16
N VAL A 31 -8.48 -1.27 -9.48
CA VAL A 31 -7.66 -2.12 -10.36
C VAL A 31 -6.59 -1.29 -11.09
N PRO A 32 -5.54 -1.93 -11.64
CA PRO A 32 -4.43 -1.21 -12.27
C PRO A 32 -4.86 -0.23 -13.36
N THR A 33 -5.87 -0.58 -14.18
CA THR A 33 -6.35 0.32 -15.25
C THR A 33 -7.04 1.58 -14.72
N GLU A 34 -7.58 1.55 -13.50
CA GLU A 34 -8.16 2.73 -12.85
C GLU A 34 -7.07 3.60 -12.22
N VAL A 35 -6.04 2.97 -11.62
CA VAL A 35 -4.84 3.67 -11.14
C VAL A 35 -4.15 4.39 -12.30
N GLU A 36 -4.03 3.73 -13.44
CA GLU A 36 -3.47 4.32 -14.67
C GLU A 36 -4.23 5.56 -15.12
N LYS A 37 -5.56 5.44 -15.30
CA LYS A 37 -6.42 6.58 -15.69
C LYS A 37 -6.36 7.73 -14.69
N LEU A 38 -6.22 7.45 -13.40
CA LEU A 38 -6.06 8.48 -12.38
C LEU A 38 -4.73 9.20 -12.56
N LEU A 39 -3.63 8.45 -12.61
CA LEU A 39 -2.28 9.00 -12.69
C LEU A 39 -2.02 9.72 -14.03
N GLU A 40 -2.61 9.28 -15.14
CA GLU A 40 -2.56 10.00 -16.43
C GLU A 40 -3.11 11.43 -16.36
N VAL A 41 -4.04 11.71 -15.42
CA VAL A 41 -4.58 13.05 -15.19
C VAL A 41 -3.71 13.81 -14.20
N LEU A 42 -3.32 13.18 -13.08
CA LEU A 42 -2.56 13.85 -12.02
C LEU A 42 -1.15 14.21 -12.46
N LEU A 43 -0.45 13.31 -13.14
CA LEU A 43 0.96 13.48 -13.52
C LEU A 43 1.19 14.54 -14.60
N LYS A 44 0.13 15.04 -15.22
CA LYS A 44 0.20 16.21 -16.13
C LYS A 44 0.45 17.53 -15.39
N GLU A 45 0.09 17.57 -14.10
CA GLU A 45 0.01 18.80 -13.31
C GLU A 45 0.79 18.72 -12.00
N ILE A 46 1.00 17.51 -11.48
CA ILE A 46 1.68 17.24 -10.21
C ILE A 46 2.86 16.31 -10.47
N PRO A 47 4.10 16.69 -10.08
CA PRO A 47 5.25 15.81 -10.15
C PRO A 47 5.04 14.50 -9.38
N ALA A 48 5.48 13.37 -9.94
CA ALA A 48 5.29 12.04 -9.33
C ALA A 48 5.86 11.92 -7.91
N ASN A 49 6.95 12.63 -7.61
CA ASN A 49 7.58 12.65 -6.28
C ASN A 49 6.82 13.48 -5.22
N LYS A 50 5.67 14.06 -5.59
CA LYS A 50 4.70 14.66 -4.65
C LYS A 50 3.46 13.79 -4.47
N LEU A 51 3.47 12.57 -4.99
CA LEU A 51 2.36 11.63 -4.92
C LEU A 51 2.81 10.32 -4.28
N ALA A 52 1.99 9.81 -3.37
CA ALA A 52 2.11 8.47 -2.81
C ALA A 52 0.86 7.63 -3.14
N GLY A 53 0.99 6.31 -3.10
CA GLY A 53 -0.13 5.39 -3.26
C GLY A 53 -0.51 4.71 -1.95
N HIS A 54 -1.78 4.78 -1.55
CA HIS A 54 -2.32 4.02 -0.43
C HIS A 54 -3.40 3.07 -0.95
N PHE A 55 -3.07 1.80 -1.09
CA PHE A 55 -3.96 0.78 -1.68
C PHE A 55 -4.39 -0.24 -0.62
N HIS A 56 -5.69 -0.40 -0.45
CA HIS A 56 -6.25 -1.48 0.36
C HIS A 56 -6.23 -2.79 -0.43
N ASP A 57 -6.04 -3.92 0.26
CA ASP A 57 -5.91 -5.24 -0.37
C ASP A 57 -7.19 -6.09 -0.25
N THR A 58 -8.36 -5.43 -0.11
CA THR A 58 -9.66 -6.10 0.07
C THR A 58 -9.93 -7.19 -0.95
N TYR A 59 -9.64 -6.90 -2.23
CA TYR A 59 -9.86 -7.82 -3.34
C TYR A 59 -8.54 -8.36 -3.93
N GLY A 60 -7.43 -8.27 -3.20
CA GLY A 60 -6.13 -8.80 -3.64
C GLY A 60 -5.46 -8.00 -4.77
N MET A 61 -5.84 -6.73 -4.96
CA MET A 61 -5.35 -5.89 -6.06
C MET A 61 -4.20 -4.96 -5.65
N ALA A 62 -3.86 -4.85 -4.37
CA ALA A 62 -2.99 -3.77 -3.89
C ALA A 62 -1.58 -3.84 -4.49
N ILE A 63 -0.96 -5.01 -4.56
CA ILE A 63 0.38 -5.16 -5.18
C ILE A 63 0.34 -4.84 -6.68
N ALA A 64 -0.71 -5.23 -7.40
CA ALA A 64 -0.85 -4.89 -8.81
C ALA A 64 -1.02 -3.37 -9.02
N ASN A 65 -1.74 -2.71 -8.11
CA ASN A 65 -1.89 -1.26 -8.11
C ASN A 65 -0.57 -0.53 -7.80
N VAL A 66 0.22 -1.06 -6.85
CA VAL A 66 1.58 -0.58 -6.55
C VAL A 66 2.47 -0.72 -7.79
N GLU A 67 2.49 -1.88 -8.42
CA GLU A 67 3.31 -2.15 -9.62
C GLU A 67 2.99 -1.16 -10.74
N LYS A 68 1.69 -0.97 -11.03
CA LYS A 68 1.24 0.03 -11.99
C LYS A 68 1.66 1.45 -11.60
N ALA A 69 1.41 1.89 -10.37
CA ALA A 69 1.79 3.22 -9.92
C ALA A 69 3.32 3.44 -9.95
N TYR A 70 4.10 2.43 -9.57
CA TYR A 70 5.56 2.45 -9.65
C TYR A 70 6.06 2.61 -11.09
N SER A 71 5.45 1.88 -12.03
CA SER A 71 5.75 1.99 -13.47
C SER A 71 5.50 3.40 -14.02
N MET A 72 4.56 4.13 -13.42
CA MET A 72 4.20 5.50 -13.78
C MET A 72 5.01 6.58 -13.03
N GLY A 73 5.97 6.16 -12.19
CA GLY A 73 6.94 7.06 -11.56
C GLY A 73 6.74 7.31 -10.07
N LEU A 74 5.67 6.79 -9.45
CA LEU A 74 5.52 6.90 -7.98
C LEU A 74 6.61 6.10 -7.27
N ARG A 75 7.06 6.61 -6.12
CA ARG A 75 8.12 5.98 -5.29
C ARG A 75 7.77 5.90 -3.80
N SER A 76 6.62 6.44 -3.40
CA SER A 76 6.12 6.41 -2.02
C SER A 76 4.83 5.60 -1.98
N PHE A 77 4.75 4.63 -1.06
CA PHE A 77 3.61 3.73 -0.91
C PHE A 77 3.31 3.47 0.56
N ASP A 78 2.07 3.71 0.95
CA ASP A 78 1.60 3.46 2.30
C ASP A 78 1.19 1.99 2.46
N SER A 79 1.52 1.42 3.62
CA SER A 79 1.22 0.03 3.97
C SER A 79 1.13 -0.13 5.49
N SER A 80 0.74 -1.32 5.95
CA SER A 80 0.70 -1.64 7.36
C SER A 80 1.40 -2.96 7.66
N ALA A 81 2.27 -2.99 8.67
CA ALA A 81 2.93 -4.23 9.10
C ALA A 81 1.90 -5.33 9.37
N GLY A 82 2.15 -6.54 8.88
CA GLY A 82 1.22 -7.67 9.03
C GLY A 82 -0.09 -7.57 8.25
N GLY A 83 -0.31 -6.51 7.46
CA GLY A 83 -1.61 -6.20 6.86
C GLY A 83 -2.64 -5.75 7.89
N LEU A 84 -2.21 -5.07 8.96
CA LEU A 84 -3.14 -4.51 9.93
C LEU A 84 -4.08 -3.48 9.29
N GLY A 85 -5.28 -3.41 9.85
CA GLY A 85 -6.42 -2.77 9.21
C GLY A 85 -7.57 -3.78 9.06
N GLY A 86 -8.71 -3.28 8.59
CA GLY A 86 -9.96 -4.02 8.60
C GLY A 86 -10.62 -4.04 9.98
N CYS A 87 -11.94 -3.87 10.03
CA CYS A 87 -12.69 -3.91 11.27
C CYS A 87 -13.03 -5.37 11.62
N PRO A 88 -12.66 -5.89 12.80
CA PRO A 88 -13.04 -7.24 13.22
C PRO A 88 -14.56 -7.44 13.31
N TYR A 89 -15.32 -6.35 13.40
CA TYR A 89 -16.79 -6.36 13.42
C TYR A 89 -17.44 -6.20 12.04
N ALA A 90 -16.68 -5.88 10.99
CA ALA A 90 -17.18 -5.74 9.62
C ALA A 90 -16.64 -6.87 8.72
N LYS A 91 -17.43 -7.94 8.57
CA LYS A 91 -17.12 -9.05 7.65
C LYS A 91 -16.96 -8.52 6.23
N GLY A 92 -15.74 -8.56 5.70
CA GLY A 92 -15.42 -8.19 4.31
C GLY A 92 -14.45 -7.02 4.14
N ALA A 93 -14.06 -6.32 5.20
CA ALA A 93 -12.99 -5.33 5.13
C ALA A 93 -11.62 -6.03 5.23
N ALA A 94 -11.00 -6.41 4.11
CA ALA A 94 -9.56 -6.65 4.13
C ALA A 94 -8.85 -5.28 4.17
N GLY A 95 -7.76 -5.25 4.93
CA GLY A 95 -7.18 -4.01 5.44
C GLY A 95 -6.25 -3.33 4.45
N ASN A 96 -5.29 -2.60 5.02
CA ASN A 96 -4.19 -2.03 4.27
C ASN A 96 -3.38 -3.14 3.60
N LEU A 97 -2.69 -2.80 2.51
CA LEU A 97 -1.60 -3.62 1.99
C LEU A 97 -0.59 -3.94 3.10
N ALA A 98 -0.22 -5.20 3.22
CA ALA A 98 0.80 -5.63 4.18
C ALA A 98 2.18 -5.10 3.79
N THR A 99 2.88 -4.46 4.73
CA THR A 99 4.26 -4.00 4.51
C THR A 99 5.19 -5.18 4.17
N ASP A 100 4.99 -6.34 4.79
CA ASP A 100 5.79 -7.53 4.50
C ASP A 100 5.59 -8.03 3.06
N ASP A 101 4.36 -7.94 2.53
CA ASP A 101 4.05 -8.32 1.15
C ASP A 101 4.63 -7.29 0.16
N LEU A 102 4.54 -6.00 0.49
CA LEU A 102 5.10 -4.90 -0.30
C LEU A 102 6.63 -4.97 -0.40
N VAL A 103 7.31 -5.09 0.74
CA VAL A 103 8.78 -5.20 0.79
C VAL A 103 9.25 -6.45 0.06
N TYR A 104 8.57 -7.58 0.26
CA TYR A 104 8.88 -8.79 -0.49
C TYR A 104 8.76 -8.57 -2.01
N PHE A 105 7.67 -7.97 -2.47
CA PHE A 105 7.45 -7.70 -3.89
C PHE A 105 8.54 -6.77 -4.47
N LEU A 106 8.82 -5.64 -3.80
CA LEU A 106 9.80 -4.67 -4.28
C LEU A 106 11.20 -5.25 -4.32
N GLU A 107 11.67 -5.86 -3.22
CA GLU A 107 13.02 -6.44 -3.15
C GLU A 107 13.20 -7.60 -4.14
N LYS A 108 12.19 -8.47 -4.31
CA LYS A 108 12.23 -9.54 -5.31
C LYS A 108 12.14 -9.04 -6.74
N SER A 109 11.57 -7.86 -6.95
CA SER A 109 11.58 -7.15 -8.24
C SER A 109 12.88 -6.36 -8.48
N GLY A 110 13.87 -6.46 -7.60
CA GLY A 110 15.14 -5.73 -7.71
C GLY A 110 15.06 -4.25 -7.32
N ILE A 111 14.00 -3.85 -6.61
CA ILE A 111 13.77 -2.49 -6.12
C ILE A 111 14.13 -2.45 -4.64
N SER A 112 15.22 -1.76 -4.31
CA SER A 112 15.65 -1.63 -2.92
C SER A 112 14.71 -0.72 -2.13
N THR A 113 14.29 -1.20 -0.96
CA THR A 113 13.45 -0.48 -0.01
C THR A 113 14.25 0.07 1.18
N GLY A 114 15.44 -0.51 1.43
CA GLY A 114 16.24 -0.20 2.62
C GLY A 114 15.68 -0.76 3.93
N ILE A 115 14.63 -1.60 3.87
CA ILE A 115 14.00 -2.21 5.04
C ILE A 115 14.64 -3.57 5.32
N ASP A 116 15.03 -3.82 6.57
CA ASP A 116 15.50 -5.14 7.00
C ASP A 116 14.28 -6.09 7.14
N PRO A 117 14.20 -7.17 6.35
CA PRO A 117 13.07 -8.10 6.39
C PRO A 117 12.96 -8.87 7.71
N ASN A 118 14.05 -9.06 8.45
CA ASN A 118 14.02 -9.71 9.76
C ASN A 118 13.41 -8.79 10.82
N LEU A 119 13.82 -7.51 10.85
CA LEU A 119 13.24 -6.54 11.79
C LEU A 119 11.76 -6.30 11.49
N LEU A 120 11.38 -6.26 10.21
CA LEU A 120 9.97 -6.18 9.81
C LEU A 120 9.17 -7.40 10.30
N TRP A 121 9.71 -8.62 10.11
CA TRP A 121 9.05 -9.83 10.60
C TRP A 121 8.89 -9.84 12.12
N GLU A 122 9.90 -9.37 12.88
CA GLU A 122 9.82 -9.25 14.34
C GLU A 122 8.74 -8.25 14.77
N ALA A 123 8.63 -7.11 14.08
CA ALA A 123 7.58 -6.13 14.32
C ALA A 123 6.17 -6.71 14.04
N SER A 124 6.00 -7.43 12.93
CA SER A 124 4.75 -8.14 12.61
C SER A 124 4.42 -9.20 13.66
N LEU A 125 5.39 -10.01 14.10
CA LEU A 125 5.18 -11.01 15.14
C LEU A 125 4.78 -10.39 16.49
N PHE A 126 5.41 -9.27 16.87
CA PHE A 126 5.05 -8.53 18.07
C PHE A 126 3.60 -8.06 18.02
N MET A 127 3.16 -7.52 16.88
CA MET A 127 1.78 -7.07 16.69
C MET A 127 0.78 -8.22 16.75
N GLU A 128 1.06 -9.35 16.08
CA GLU A 128 0.20 -10.55 16.11
C GLU A 128 -0.06 -11.01 17.55
N LYS A 129 1.00 -11.13 18.35
CA LYS A 129 0.94 -11.55 19.75
C LYS A 129 0.17 -10.54 20.60
N SER A 130 0.47 -9.25 20.43
CA SER A 130 -0.15 -8.18 21.22
C SER A 130 -1.65 -8.06 20.97
N LEU A 131 -2.09 -8.30 19.73
CA LEU A 131 -3.49 -8.25 19.36
C LEU A 131 -4.22 -9.58 19.57
N SER A 132 -3.48 -10.66 19.89
CA SER A 132 -4.02 -12.03 19.95
C SER A 132 -4.85 -12.38 18.70
N ARG A 133 -4.38 -11.93 17.53
CA ARG A 133 -5.07 -12.02 16.24
C ARG A 133 -4.09 -12.43 15.17
N GLU A 134 -4.44 -13.44 14.38
CA GLU A 134 -3.66 -13.83 13.21
C GLU A 134 -3.60 -12.67 12.20
N LEU A 135 -2.40 -12.43 11.67
CA LEU A 135 -2.15 -11.41 10.65
C LEU A 135 -2.46 -11.94 9.25
N GLN A 136 -2.73 -11.03 8.31
CA GLN A 136 -3.17 -11.40 6.95
C GLN A 136 -2.04 -11.40 5.91
N SER A 137 -0.86 -10.88 6.25
CA SER A 137 0.29 -10.88 5.34
C SER A 137 0.66 -12.30 4.90
N ARG A 138 0.69 -12.52 3.60
CA ARG A 138 1.10 -13.80 3.00
C ARG A 138 2.59 -14.05 3.21
N THR A 139 3.42 -13.03 3.06
CA THR A 139 4.87 -13.13 3.28
C THR A 139 5.19 -13.46 4.74
N PHE A 140 4.56 -12.78 5.69
CA PHE A 140 4.74 -13.03 7.12
C PHE A 140 4.37 -14.48 7.48
N LEU A 141 3.19 -14.93 7.08
CA LEU A 141 2.70 -16.29 7.35
C LEU A 141 3.59 -17.37 6.71
N ALA A 142 4.04 -17.16 5.47
CA ALA A 142 4.95 -18.08 4.81
C ALA A 142 6.32 -18.16 5.52
N THR A 143 6.83 -17.02 5.99
CA THR A 143 8.10 -16.94 6.73
C THR A 143 7.98 -17.57 8.11
N LYS A 144 6.87 -17.35 8.81
CA LYS A 144 6.58 -17.94 10.11
C LYS A 144 6.59 -19.48 10.03
N LYS A 145 5.85 -20.05 9.06
CA LYS A 145 5.84 -21.51 8.83
C LYS A 145 7.22 -22.10 8.55
N LYS A 146 8.07 -21.39 7.79
CA LYS A 146 9.45 -21.81 7.51
C LYS A 146 10.38 -21.75 8.72
N ARG A 147 10.10 -20.89 9.70
CA ARG A 147 10.89 -20.77 10.93
C ARG A 147 10.47 -21.79 12.00
N GLU A 148 9.25 -22.29 11.91
CA GLU A 148 8.68 -23.29 12.82
C GLU A 148 8.94 -24.74 12.36
N SER A 149 9.35 -24.93 11.10
CA SER A 149 9.78 -26.22 10.53
C SER A 149 11.27 -26.47 10.75
#